data_AF-A0A969PXA0-F1
#
_entry.id   AF-A0A969PXA0-F1
#
_cell.length_a   1.000
_cell.length_b   1.000
_cell.length_c   1.000
_cell.angle_alpha   90.00
_cell.angle_beta   90.00
_cell.angle_gamma   90.00
#
_symmetry.space_group_name_H-M   'P 1'
#
loop_
_entity.id
_entity.type
_entity.pdbx_description
1 polymer ?
#
loop_
_entity_poly.entity_id
_entity_poly.type
_entity_poly.pdbx_seq_one_letter_code
_entity_poly.pdbx_strand_id
1 'polypeptide(L)'
;MGTLTFLVCGRLVRCALEAILGMTIYKIYQSGSYRHFFSFNSTLIISILSIFLVMHYDWNDWFSLLPFCLLILSTSVKRGDAISNLLAWQPIIYFGEISYSIYMTHWFVQETAKRVWKIVFDKDLGMDFNFLQTLTMLFVCVVIVIGMASLTYKLIEMPSRYYLKNKFLTKKYIG
;
A
#
# COMPACT_ATOMS: atom_id res chain seq x y z
N MET A 1 -19.30 -22.11 -3.82
CA MET A 1 -18.32 -22.02 -2.71
C MET A 1 -16.89 -22.40 -3.13
N GLY A 2 -16.63 -23.29 -4.08
CA GLY A 2 -15.25 -23.71 -4.45
C GLY A 2 -14.41 -22.71 -5.25
N THR A 3 -15.01 -21.87 -6.10
CA THR A 3 -14.28 -20.91 -6.96
C THR A 3 -13.67 -19.72 -6.17
N LEU A 4 -14.32 -19.30 -5.10
CA LEU A 4 -13.80 -18.26 -4.19
C LEU A 4 -12.55 -18.73 -3.44
N THR A 5 -12.51 -19.99 -3.01
CA THR A 5 -11.36 -20.56 -2.30
C THR A 5 -10.13 -20.68 -3.19
N PHE A 6 -10.30 -21.08 -4.46
CA PHE A 6 -9.20 -21.12 -5.43
C PHE A 6 -8.65 -19.71 -5.74
N LEU A 7 -9.52 -18.71 -5.89
CA LEU A 7 -9.10 -17.31 -6.10
C LEU A 7 -8.39 -16.70 -4.88
N VAL A 8 -8.82 -17.04 -3.66
CA VAL A 8 -8.14 -16.59 -2.43
C VAL A 8 -6.78 -17.27 -2.30
N CYS A 9 -6.71 -18.58 -2.55
CA CYS A 9 -5.45 -19.33 -2.49
C CYS A 9 -4.44 -18.80 -3.54
N GLY A 10 -4.89 -18.52 -4.77
CA GLY A 10 -4.05 -17.92 -5.80
C GLY A 10 -3.49 -16.54 -5.43
N ARG A 11 -4.30 -15.69 -4.75
CA ARG A 11 -3.85 -14.38 -4.27
C ARG A 11 -2.86 -14.46 -3.12
N LEU A 12 -3.04 -15.42 -2.20
CA LEU A 12 -2.10 -15.65 -1.09
C LEU A 12 -0.76 -16.18 -1.59
N VAL A 13 -0.78 -17.12 -2.55
CA VAL A 13 0.44 -17.64 -3.20
C VAL A 13 1.20 -16.51 -3.88
N ARG A 14 0.49 -15.65 -4.62
CA ARG A 14 1.09 -14.44 -5.23
C ARG A 14 1.77 -13.55 -4.18
N CYS A 15 1.08 -13.25 -3.08
CA CYS A 15 1.61 -12.40 -2.01
C CYS A 15 2.86 -13.03 -1.33
N ALA A 16 2.85 -14.35 -1.13
CA ALA A 16 4.00 -15.07 -0.60
C ALA A 16 5.19 -15.05 -1.57
N LEU A 17 4.95 -15.24 -2.87
CA LEU A 17 5.98 -15.15 -3.91
C LEU A 17 6.60 -13.75 -3.97
N GLU A 18 5.77 -12.70 -3.91
CA GLU A 18 6.23 -11.30 -3.83
C GLU A 18 7.15 -11.07 -2.63
N ALA A 19 6.78 -11.58 -1.45
CA ALA A 19 7.59 -11.47 -0.24
C ALA A 19 8.93 -12.21 -0.37
N ILE A 20 8.93 -13.44 -0.92
CA ILE A 20 10.14 -14.23 -1.10
C ILE A 20 11.07 -13.59 -2.13
N LEU A 21 10.53 -13.11 -3.24
CA LEU A 21 11.30 -12.39 -4.27
C LEU A 21 11.92 -11.12 -3.70
N GLY A 22 11.13 -10.31 -2.95
CA GLY A 22 11.63 -9.12 -2.28
C GLY A 22 12.78 -9.41 -1.30
N MET A 23 12.65 -10.45 -0.47
CA MET A 23 13.71 -10.88 0.45
C MET A 23 14.96 -11.37 -0.27
N THR A 24 14.79 -12.11 -1.36
CA THR A 24 15.90 -12.62 -2.17
C THR A 24 16.67 -11.48 -2.82
N ILE A 25 15.94 -10.51 -3.40
CA ILE A 25 16.51 -9.28 -3.98
C ILE A 25 17.24 -8.47 -2.92
N TYR A 26 16.69 -8.34 -1.71
CA TYR A 26 17.36 -7.62 -0.61
C TYR A 26 18.68 -8.27 -0.19
N LYS A 27 18.74 -9.61 -0.13
CA LYS A 27 20.00 -10.32 0.14
C LYS A 27 21.03 -10.14 -0.98
N ILE A 28 20.58 -10.16 -2.24
CA ILE A 28 21.41 -9.92 -3.43
C ILE A 28 21.92 -8.46 -3.45
N TYR A 29 21.10 -7.51 -3.03
CA TYR A 29 21.52 -6.12 -2.86
C TYR A 29 22.65 -5.98 -1.84
N GLN A 30 22.54 -6.68 -0.70
CA GLN A 30 23.53 -6.62 0.37
C GLN A 30 24.86 -7.29 0.01
N SER A 31 24.89 -8.25 -0.92
CA SER A 31 26.13 -8.90 -1.36
C SER A 31 27.01 -8.04 -2.28
N GLY A 32 26.55 -6.85 -2.68
CA GLY A 32 27.38 -5.80 -3.29
C GLY A 32 27.86 -6.06 -4.73
N SER A 33 27.70 -7.28 -5.26
CA SER A 33 28.28 -7.71 -6.54
C SER A 33 27.63 -7.10 -7.79
N TYR A 34 26.44 -6.47 -7.66
CA TYR A 34 25.64 -6.00 -8.81
C TYR A 34 25.60 -4.48 -8.98
N ARG A 35 26.39 -3.73 -8.20
CA ARG A 35 26.44 -2.25 -8.24
C ARG A 35 26.76 -1.69 -9.64
N HIS A 36 27.55 -2.41 -10.44
CA HIS A 36 27.96 -1.96 -11.77
C HIS A 36 26.82 -2.01 -12.81
N PHE A 37 25.97 -3.05 -12.78
CA PHE A 37 24.91 -3.23 -13.79
C PHE A 37 23.70 -2.30 -13.56
N PHE A 38 23.43 -1.95 -12.30
CA PHE A 38 22.29 -1.12 -11.91
C PHE A 38 22.60 0.38 -11.75
N SER A 39 23.84 0.79 -12.07
CA SER A 39 24.32 2.18 -12.01
C SER A 39 23.72 3.09 -13.10
N PHE A 40 23.14 2.54 -14.17
CA PHE A 40 22.63 3.33 -15.29
C PHE A 40 21.22 3.88 -15.05
N ASN A 41 20.97 5.14 -15.39
CA ASN A 41 19.62 5.76 -15.33
C ASN A 41 18.60 5.03 -16.22
N SER A 42 19.09 4.31 -17.23
CA SER A 42 18.28 3.52 -18.15
C SER A 42 17.50 2.41 -17.43
N THR A 43 18.03 1.78 -16.37
CA THR A 43 17.31 0.68 -15.68
C THR A 43 16.06 1.18 -14.95
N LEU A 44 16.11 2.39 -14.37
CA LEU A 44 14.96 3.06 -13.77
C LEU A 44 13.89 3.37 -14.82
N ILE A 45 14.30 3.99 -15.92
CA ILE A 45 13.38 4.37 -17.01
C ILE A 45 12.71 3.12 -17.60
N ILE A 46 13.48 2.04 -17.81
CA ILE A 46 12.95 0.76 -18.30
C ILE A 46 11.94 0.16 -17.31
N SER A 47 12.20 0.22 -16.00
CA SER A 47 11.25 -0.27 -14.98
C SER A 47 9.95 0.55 -14.96
N ILE A 48 10.02 1.87 -15.08
CA ILE A 48 8.81 2.73 -15.14
C ILE A 48 8.04 2.47 -16.44
N LEU A 49 8.72 2.42 -17.59
CA LEU A 49 8.10 2.18 -18.89
C LEU A 49 7.39 0.82 -18.93
N SER A 50 8.01 -0.22 -18.36
CA SER A 50 7.41 -1.54 -18.27
C SER A 50 6.17 -1.59 -17.36
N ILE A 51 6.13 -0.82 -16.27
CA ILE A 51 4.91 -0.67 -15.45
C ILE A 51 3.78 -0.06 -16.28
N PHE A 52 4.05 1.05 -17.00
CA PHE A 52 3.05 1.70 -17.84
C PHE A 52 2.54 0.78 -18.97
N LEU A 53 3.42 0.00 -19.59
CA LEU A 53 3.05 -0.98 -20.61
C LEU A 53 2.14 -2.08 -20.06
N VAL A 54 2.46 -2.62 -18.87
CA VAL A 54 1.63 -3.64 -18.21
C VAL A 54 0.26 -3.07 -17.84
N MET A 55 0.20 -1.83 -17.35
CA MET A 55 -1.06 -1.15 -17.04
C MET A 55 -1.91 -0.87 -18.29
N HIS A 56 -1.30 -0.58 -19.43
CA HIS A 56 -2.03 -0.29 -20.67
C HIS A 56 -2.62 -1.53 -21.35
N TYR A 57 -1.97 -2.68 -21.20
CA TYR A 57 -2.34 -3.91 -21.90
C TYR A 57 -3.29 -4.84 -21.11
N ASP A 58 -3.70 -4.47 -19.89
CA ASP A 58 -4.54 -5.31 -19.00
C ASP A 58 -3.99 -6.75 -18.87
N TRP A 59 -2.67 -6.87 -18.94
CA TRP A 59 -1.99 -8.16 -18.89
C TRP A 59 -2.08 -8.75 -17.50
N ASN A 60 -2.25 -10.07 -17.47
CA ASN A 60 -2.40 -10.90 -16.27
C ASN A 60 -1.48 -10.42 -15.14
N ASP A 61 -2.07 -10.10 -13.98
CA ASP A 61 -1.42 -9.33 -12.92
C ASP A 61 -0.08 -9.90 -12.43
N TRP A 62 0.18 -11.19 -12.70
CA TRP A 62 1.44 -11.87 -12.42
C TRP A 62 2.66 -11.20 -13.05
N PHE A 63 2.52 -10.56 -14.22
CA PHE A 63 3.64 -9.92 -14.91
C PHE A 63 4.00 -8.55 -14.35
N SER A 64 3.11 -7.90 -13.60
CA SER A 64 3.38 -6.61 -12.95
C SER A 64 4.45 -6.71 -11.85
N LEU A 65 4.73 -7.92 -11.34
CA LEU A 65 5.59 -8.14 -10.19
C LEU A 65 7.07 -7.86 -10.48
N LEU A 66 7.51 -8.29 -11.66
CA LEU A 66 8.89 -8.19 -12.09
C LEU A 66 9.36 -6.72 -12.21
N PRO A 67 8.62 -5.81 -12.88
CA PRO A 67 9.06 -4.43 -13.01
C PRO A 67 9.01 -3.64 -11.69
N PHE A 68 8.05 -3.93 -10.79
CA PHE A 68 8.04 -3.32 -9.45
C PHE A 68 9.27 -3.71 -8.61
N CYS A 69 9.64 -5.00 -8.64
CA CYS A 69 10.86 -5.48 -7.97
C CYS A 69 12.12 -4.78 -8.52
N LEU A 70 12.20 -4.62 -9.85
CA LEU A 70 13.30 -3.91 -10.53
C LEU A 70 13.37 -2.42 -10.14
N LEU A 71 12.23 -1.77 -9.98
CA LEU A 71 12.14 -0.37 -9.56
C LEU A 71 12.64 -0.18 -8.11
N ILE A 72 12.22 -1.05 -7.19
CA ILE A 72 12.68 -1.02 -5.80
C ILE A 72 14.19 -1.27 -5.73
N LEU A 73 14.70 -2.24 -6.52
CA LEU A 73 16.13 -2.52 -6.54
C LEU A 73 16.93 -1.33 -7.10
N SER A 74 16.48 -0.68 -8.18
CA SER A 74 17.20 0.46 -8.76
C SER A 74 17.24 1.67 -7.85
N THR A 75 16.12 1.98 -7.22
CA THR A 75 16.03 3.09 -6.26
C THR A 75 16.90 2.81 -5.02
N SER A 76 17.04 1.54 -4.61
CA SER A 76 17.90 1.17 -3.47
C SER A 76 19.41 1.25 -3.77
N VAL A 77 19.85 0.93 -4.99
CA VAL A 77 21.27 0.96 -5.39
C VAL A 77 21.78 2.38 -5.54
N LYS A 78 20.92 3.29 -6.03
CA LYS A 78 21.28 4.67 -6.29
C LYS A 78 20.82 5.60 -5.18
N ARG A 79 21.56 5.60 -4.07
CA ARG A 79 21.41 6.65 -3.04
C ARG A 79 21.98 7.96 -3.57
N GLY A 80 21.12 8.97 -3.77
CA GLY A 80 21.52 10.34 -4.13
C GLY A 80 21.04 10.85 -5.49
N ASP A 81 20.35 10.03 -6.30
CA ASP A 81 19.75 10.48 -7.55
C ASP A 81 18.46 11.28 -7.31
N ALA A 82 18.13 12.21 -8.21
CA ALA A 82 16.94 13.05 -8.12
C ALA A 82 15.64 12.26 -7.93
N ILE A 83 15.53 11.08 -8.58
CA ILE A 83 14.35 10.20 -8.50
C ILE A 83 14.29 9.49 -7.15
N SER A 84 15.41 8.99 -6.62
CA SER A 84 15.41 8.36 -5.30
C SER A 84 15.20 9.39 -4.19
N ASN A 85 15.67 10.62 -4.38
CA ASN A 85 15.41 11.74 -3.47
C ASN A 85 13.94 12.21 -3.52
N LEU A 86 13.32 12.23 -4.70
CA LEU A 86 11.88 12.47 -4.86
C LEU A 86 11.07 11.37 -4.16
N LEU A 87 11.42 10.10 -4.35
CA LEU A 87 10.70 8.98 -3.75
C LEU A 87 10.91 8.87 -2.23
N ALA A 88 12.07 9.30 -1.75
CA ALA A 88 12.39 9.43 -0.32
C ALA A 88 11.87 10.74 0.30
N TRP A 89 11.15 11.57 -0.48
CA TRP A 89 10.62 12.81 0.03
C TRP A 89 9.53 12.53 1.07
N GLN A 90 9.67 13.18 2.22
CA GLN A 90 8.75 13.08 3.37
C GLN A 90 7.25 13.09 3.03
N PRO A 91 6.71 13.94 2.12
CA PRO A 91 5.28 13.91 1.79
C PRO A 91 4.86 12.62 1.09
N ILE A 92 5.68 12.04 0.21
CA ILE A 92 5.35 10.79 -0.48
C ILE A 92 5.28 9.62 0.50
N ILE A 93 6.23 9.58 1.44
CA ILE A 93 6.21 8.61 2.53
C ILE A 93 4.95 8.81 3.38
N TYR A 94 4.64 10.05 3.76
CA TYR A 94 3.46 10.41 4.55
C TYR A 94 2.14 10.00 3.87
N PHE A 95 2.01 10.19 2.55
CA PHE A 95 0.85 9.72 1.79
C PHE A 95 0.71 8.19 1.85
N GLY A 96 1.83 7.46 1.74
CA GLY A 96 1.83 6.00 1.90
C GLY A 96 1.40 5.58 3.30
N GLU A 97 1.86 6.27 4.33
CA GLU A 97 1.47 5.97 5.72
C GLU A 97 -0.02 6.22 5.97
N ILE A 98 -0.56 7.34 5.50
CA ILE A 98 -2.00 7.62 5.61
C ILE A 98 -2.83 6.58 4.85
N SER A 99 -2.36 6.13 3.67
CA SER A 99 -3.09 5.16 2.86
C SER A 99 -3.36 3.85 3.62
N TYR A 100 -2.41 3.43 4.46
CA TYR A 100 -2.54 2.26 5.31
C TYR A 100 -3.63 2.46 6.38
N SER A 101 -3.62 3.60 7.07
CA SER A 101 -4.65 3.92 8.08
C SER A 101 -6.04 4.03 7.45
N ILE A 102 -6.14 4.63 6.26
CA ILE A 102 -7.40 4.69 5.50
C ILE A 102 -7.86 3.27 5.14
N TYR A 103 -6.98 2.40 4.66
CA TYR A 103 -7.35 1.03 4.30
C TYR A 103 -7.90 0.24 5.49
N MET A 104 -7.27 0.32 6.67
CA MET A 104 -7.79 -0.35 7.86
C MET A 104 -9.10 0.26 8.36
N THR A 105 -9.23 1.59 8.29
CA THR A 105 -10.37 2.31 8.87
C THR A 105 -11.59 2.28 7.96
N HIS A 106 -11.43 2.35 6.63
CA HIS A 106 -12.57 2.46 5.71
C HIS A 106 -13.52 1.26 5.80
N TRP A 107 -12.97 0.04 5.88
CA TRP A 107 -13.77 -1.18 5.97
C TRP A 107 -14.56 -1.21 7.28
N PHE A 108 -13.89 -0.89 8.39
CA PHE A 108 -14.51 -0.83 9.70
C PHE A 108 -15.62 0.23 9.78
N VAL A 109 -15.37 1.42 9.24
CA VAL A 109 -16.35 2.51 9.17
C VAL A 109 -17.53 2.11 8.31
N GLN A 110 -17.30 1.52 7.14
CA GLN A 110 -18.37 1.08 6.25
C GLN A 110 -19.27 0.02 6.90
N GLU A 111 -18.69 -0.97 7.56
CA GLU A 111 -19.45 -2.01 8.25
C GLU A 111 -20.21 -1.47 9.48
N THR A 112 -19.63 -0.53 10.22
CA THR A 112 -20.29 0.12 11.35
C THR A 112 -21.43 1.03 10.88
N ALA A 113 -21.20 1.82 9.84
CA ALA A 113 -22.21 2.69 9.24
C ALA A 113 -23.42 1.90 8.73
N LYS A 114 -23.19 0.76 8.07
CA LYS A 114 -24.27 -0.16 7.66
C LYS A 114 -25.10 -0.67 8.83
N ARG A 115 -24.45 -1.12 9.92
CA ARG A 115 -25.17 -1.62 11.10
C ARG A 115 -25.96 -0.52 11.80
N VAL A 116 -25.36 0.65 12.00
CA VAL A 116 -26.05 1.78 12.64
C VAL A 116 -27.25 2.20 11.80
N TRP A 117 -27.10 2.28 10.47
CA TRP A 117 -28.22 2.62 9.59
C TRP A 117 -29.36 1.63 9.67
N LYS A 118 -29.03 0.32 9.68
CA LYS A 118 -30.03 -0.74 9.82
C LYS A 118 -30.77 -0.68 11.16
N ILE A 119 -30.09 -0.35 12.25
CA ILE A 119 -30.72 -0.21 13.57
C ILE A 119 -31.65 1.01 13.65
N VAL A 120 -31.26 2.13 13.03
CA VAL A 120 -32.01 3.40 13.13
C VAL A 120 -33.19 3.46 12.17
N PHE A 121 -33.02 2.95 10.95
CA PHE A 121 -34.02 3.10 9.87
C PHE A 121 -34.72 1.79 9.50
N ASP A 122 -34.33 0.65 10.10
CA ASP A 122 -34.82 -0.71 9.81
C ASP A 122 -34.83 -1.09 8.32
N LYS A 123 -34.02 -0.38 7.53
CA LYS A 123 -33.87 -0.55 6.09
C LYS A 123 -32.40 -0.76 5.76
N ASP A 124 -32.15 -1.60 4.76
CA ASP A 124 -30.81 -1.73 4.22
C ASP A 124 -30.44 -0.46 3.43
N LEU A 125 -29.21 0.02 3.64
CA LEU A 125 -28.66 1.18 2.93
C LEU A 125 -28.72 0.96 1.41
N GLY A 126 -29.40 1.86 0.69
CA GLY A 126 -29.33 1.92 -0.77
C GLY A 126 -30.61 1.60 -1.53
N MET A 127 -31.68 1.11 -0.88
CA MET A 127 -32.84 0.59 -1.62
C MET A 127 -33.88 1.63 -2.07
N ASP A 128 -33.89 2.84 -1.50
CA ASP A 128 -34.94 3.86 -1.78
C ASP A 128 -34.38 5.27 -2.11
N PHE A 129 -33.08 5.41 -2.44
CA PHE A 129 -32.46 6.73 -2.58
C PHE A 129 -32.51 7.28 -4.01
N ASN A 130 -32.89 8.55 -4.14
CA ASN A 130 -32.68 9.32 -5.38
C ASN A 130 -31.17 9.54 -5.63
N PHE A 131 -30.77 9.75 -6.89
CA PHE A 131 -29.37 9.96 -7.29
C PHE A 131 -28.62 11.00 -6.44
N LEU A 132 -29.28 12.13 -6.15
CA LEU A 132 -28.72 13.19 -5.29
C LEU A 132 -28.53 12.72 -3.84
N GLN A 133 -29.44 11.91 -3.30
CA GLN A 133 -29.34 11.39 -1.93
C GLN A 133 -28.18 10.39 -1.83
N THR A 134 -28.01 9.51 -2.81
CA THR A 134 -26.87 8.58 -2.87
C THR A 134 -25.54 9.33 -2.93
N LEU A 135 -25.46 10.41 -3.73
CA LEU A 135 -24.26 11.24 -3.81
C LEU A 135 -23.94 11.91 -2.47
N THR A 136 -24.96 12.47 -1.80
CA THR A 136 -24.77 13.09 -0.47
C THR A 136 -24.32 12.07 0.57
N MET A 137 -24.88 10.86 0.56
CA MET A 137 -24.47 9.78 1.48
C MET A 137 -23.04 9.34 1.22
N LEU A 138 -22.65 9.21 -0.05
CA LEU A 138 -21.27 8.87 -0.41
C LEU A 138 -20.31 9.94 0.09
N PHE A 139 -20.62 11.21 -0.15
CA PHE A 139 -19.78 12.32 0.31
C PHE A 139 -19.65 12.34 1.84
N VAL A 140 -20.75 12.17 2.57
CA VAL A 140 -20.75 12.08 4.04
C VAL A 140 -19.91 10.89 4.51
N CYS A 141 -20.10 9.70 3.92
CA CYS A 141 -19.30 8.52 4.24
C CYS A 141 -17.80 8.76 4.00
N VAL A 142 -17.42 9.38 2.88
CA VAL A 142 -16.01 9.69 2.58
C VAL A 142 -15.44 10.67 3.60
N VAL A 143 -16.17 11.74 3.93
CA VAL A 143 -15.75 12.71 4.94
C VAL A 143 -15.57 12.05 6.31
N ILE A 144 -16.51 11.18 6.72
CA ILE A 144 -16.42 10.44 7.98
C ILE A 144 -15.23 9.47 7.97
N VAL A 145 -15.02 8.73 6.87
CA VAL A 145 -13.87 7.81 6.73
C VAL A 145 -12.56 8.56 6.84
N ILE A 146 -12.42 9.69 6.13
CA ILE A 146 -11.21 10.52 6.18
C ILE A 146 -11.02 11.10 7.58
N GLY A 147 -12.09 11.59 8.21
CA GLY A 147 -12.08 12.10 9.58
C GLY A 147 -11.61 11.05 10.58
N MET A 148 -12.24 9.86 10.58
CA MET A 148 -11.84 8.76 11.45
C MET A 148 -10.44 8.24 11.15
N ALA A 149 -10.05 8.12 9.87
CA ALA A 149 -8.70 7.68 9.50
C ALA A 149 -7.63 8.67 10.00
N SER A 150 -7.89 9.98 9.90
CA SER A 150 -6.97 11.01 10.40
C SER A 150 -6.82 10.98 11.94
N LEU A 151 -7.92 10.71 12.65
CA LEU A 151 -7.94 10.54 14.10
C LEU A 151 -7.17 9.29 14.53
N THR A 152 -7.46 8.15 13.92
CA THR A 152 -6.77 6.87 14.17
C THR A 152 -5.28 6.98 13.89
N TYR A 153 -4.89 7.62 12.78
CA TYR A 153 -3.48 7.81 12.44
C TYR A 153 -2.73 8.64 13.49
N LYS A 154 -3.30 9.77 13.93
CA LYS A 154 -2.66 10.63 14.94
C LYS A 154 -2.65 9.99 16.34
N LEU A 155 -3.72 9.31 16.73
CA LEU A 155 -3.89 8.81 18.10
C LEU A 155 -3.27 7.44 18.35
N ILE A 156 -3.23 6.56 17.34
CA ILE A 156 -2.80 5.17 17.51
C ILE A 156 -1.52 4.92 16.74
N GLU A 157 -1.43 5.35 15.48
CA GLU A 157 -0.33 4.96 14.60
C GLU A 157 0.98 5.72 14.90
N MET A 158 0.91 7.04 15.07
CA MET A 158 2.07 7.87 15.43
C MET A 158 2.73 7.48 16.77
N PRO A 159 2.00 7.29 17.89
CA PRO A 159 2.62 6.88 19.15
C PRO A 159 3.14 5.43 19.10
N SER A 160 2.45 4.52 18.40
CA SER A 160 2.90 3.13 18.27
C SER A 160 4.22 3.03 17.49
N ARG A 161 4.37 3.81 16.41
CA ARG A 161 5.64 3.89 15.66
C ARG A 161 6.77 4.45 16.51
N TYR A 162 6.51 5.51 17.28
CA TYR A 162 7.50 6.07 18.20
C TYR A 162 7.91 5.04 19.26
N TYR A 163 6.95 4.31 19.84
CA TYR A 163 7.21 3.29 20.85
C TYR A 163 8.02 2.09 20.33
N LEU A 164 7.67 1.57 19.14
CA LEU A 164 8.43 0.48 18.50
C LEU A 164 9.85 0.94 18.15
N LYS A 165 10.00 2.14 17.57
CA LYS A 165 11.31 2.69 17.23
C LYS A 165 12.20 2.81 18.46
N ASN A 166 11.67 3.30 19.57
CA ASN A 166 12.44 3.48 20.80
C ASN A 166 12.75 2.16 21.51
N LYS A 167 11.87 1.16 21.43
CA LYS A 167 12.10 -0.15 22.07
C LYS A 167 13.07 -1.05 21.28
N PHE A 168 13.03 -1.01 19.94
CA PHE A 168 13.87 -1.87 19.10
C PHE A 168 15.22 -1.24 18.69
N LEU A 169 15.31 0.09 18.50
CA LEU A 169 16.60 0.73 18.18
C LEU A 169 17.53 0.82 19.39
N THR A 170 17.00 1.01 20.60
CA THR A 170 17.82 1.05 21.83
C THR A 170 18.47 -0.30 22.13
N LYS A 171 17.86 -1.42 21.72
CA LYS A 171 18.44 -2.76 21.88
C LYS A 171 19.61 -3.03 20.92
N LYS A 172 19.70 -2.32 19.78
CA LYS A 172 20.76 -2.51 18.78
C LYS A 172 22.04 -1.72 19.09
N TYR A 173 22.01 -0.76 20.02
CA TYR A 173 23.18 0.02 20.45
C TYR A 173 23.78 -0.46 21.79
N ILE A 174 23.18 -1.45 22.45
CA ILE A 174 23.63 -2.00 23.74
C ILE A 174 23.99 -3.50 23.60
N GLY A 175 23.97 -4.06 22.39
CA GLY A 175 24.32 -5.45 22.10
C GLY A 175 25.55 -5.55 21.20
#